data_AF-A0AAV6BBZ4-F1
#
_entry.id   AF-A0AAV6BBZ4-F1
#
_cell.length_a   1.000
_cell.length_b   1.000
_cell.length_c   1.000
_cell.angle_alpha   90.00
_cell.angle_beta   90.00
_cell.angle_gamma   90.00
#
_symmetry.space_group_name_H-M   'P 1'
#
loop_
_entity.id
_entity.type
_entity.pdbx_description
1 polymer ?
#
loop_
_entity_poly.entity_id
_entity_poly.type
_entity_poly.pdbx_seq_one_letter_code
_entity_poly.pdbx_strand_id
1 'polypeptide(L)'
;MKLLKSMLVVGLIGALLVFLTARVRAQNATGSPQQGVSGKRDGQHDFDFLVGTWKFHLKRLNRRLVGSTEWVEFDGTTVCRKVLDGRAEVEEMNVESADKHTRIQGMALRLYNPEAHQWSIYWVNGADGVMEQNPMVGEFNNGRGEFYNQQVYEGRAIYARFIWSGVNTNSPHFEQAFSTDGGKTWETNWITDQTREKP
;
A
#
# COMPACT_ATOMS: atom_id res chain seq x y z
N MET A 1 -6.95 29.97 -48.43
CA MET A 1 -7.96 30.95 -48.88
C MET A 1 -9.09 30.19 -49.58
N LYS A 2 -10.31 30.31 -49.05
CA LYS A 2 -11.63 29.89 -49.61
C LYS A 2 -11.98 28.40 -49.68
N LEU A 3 -12.84 27.99 -48.75
CA LEU A 3 -13.96 27.04 -48.98
C LEU A 3 -14.95 27.60 -50.01
N LEU A 4 -15.62 26.74 -50.79
CA LEU A 4 -17.09 26.65 -50.93
C LEU A 4 -17.54 25.67 -52.05
N LYS A 5 -18.48 24.77 -51.70
CA LYS A 5 -19.80 24.42 -52.34
C LYS A 5 -19.85 24.14 -53.86
N SER A 6 -20.69 23.30 -54.47
CA SER A 6 -21.77 22.33 -54.15
C SER A 6 -22.32 21.82 -55.53
N MET A 7 -23.28 20.89 -55.51
CA MET A 7 -24.21 20.46 -56.59
C MET A 7 -23.79 19.19 -57.36
N LEU A 8 -24.38 18.00 -57.16
CA LEU A 8 -25.77 17.49 -57.25
C LEU A 8 -26.18 17.10 -58.68
N VAL A 9 -26.24 15.79 -58.95
CA VAL A 9 -27.07 15.21 -60.01
C VAL A 9 -27.70 13.91 -59.49
N VAL A 10 -29.03 13.87 -59.65
CA VAL A 10 -29.96 12.80 -59.30
C VAL A 10 -29.94 11.72 -60.39
N GLY A 11 -30.06 10.45 -59.98
CA GLY A 11 -30.33 9.33 -60.88
C GLY A 11 -30.98 8.18 -60.12
N LEU A 12 -32.31 8.12 -60.16
CA LEU A 12 -33.14 7.11 -59.51
C LEU A 12 -33.53 6.06 -60.57
N ILE A 13 -33.04 4.82 -60.47
CA ILE A 13 -33.62 3.66 -61.17
C ILE A 13 -33.57 2.47 -60.21
N GLY A 14 -34.75 1.96 -59.86
CA GLY A 14 -34.92 0.80 -59.01
C GLY A 14 -34.68 -0.51 -59.74
N ALA A 15 -34.32 -1.53 -58.98
CA ALA A 15 -34.65 -2.92 -59.29
C ALA A 15 -34.63 -3.74 -58.00
N LEU A 16 -35.78 -4.34 -57.76
CA LEU A 16 -36.13 -5.30 -56.71
C LEU A 16 -35.19 -6.53 -56.78
N LEU A 17 -34.52 -6.88 -55.69
CA LEU A 17 -33.81 -8.17 -55.57
C LEU A 17 -34.21 -8.86 -54.26
N VAL A 18 -34.62 -10.10 -54.45
CA VAL A 18 -35.27 -11.04 -53.55
C VAL A 18 -34.36 -11.40 -52.37
N PHE A 19 -34.87 -11.26 -51.14
CA PHE A 19 -34.19 -11.75 -49.94
C PHE A 19 -34.29 -13.27 -49.87
N LEU A 20 -33.22 -13.98 -50.25
CA LEU A 20 -33.05 -15.39 -49.94
C LEU A 20 -32.44 -15.50 -48.54
N THR A 21 -33.28 -15.74 -47.52
CA THR A 21 -32.79 -15.95 -46.15
C THR A 21 -32.17 -17.33 -46.01
N ALA A 22 -30.85 -17.44 -46.16
CA ALA A 22 -30.13 -18.59 -45.64
C ALA A 22 -30.16 -18.53 -44.11
N ARG A 23 -30.88 -19.45 -43.46
CA ARG A 23 -30.78 -19.63 -42.00
C ARG A 23 -29.40 -20.17 -41.67
N VAL A 24 -28.48 -19.30 -41.27
CA VAL A 24 -27.28 -19.71 -40.54
C VAL A 24 -27.75 -20.25 -39.20
N ARG A 25 -27.54 -21.56 -38.97
CA ARG A 25 -27.75 -22.19 -37.68
C ARG A 25 -26.70 -21.61 -36.74
N ALA A 26 -27.11 -20.75 -35.80
CA ALA A 26 -26.25 -20.32 -34.72
C ALA A 26 -25.80 -21.58 -33.97
N GLN A 27 -24.52 -21.93 -34.07
CA GLN A 27 -23.92 -22.88 -33.15
C GLN A 27 -23.99 -22.20 -31.78
N ASN A 28 -24.70 -22.81 -30.84
CA ASN A 28 -24.60 -22.47 -29.43
C ASN A 28 -23.16 -22.74 -29.02
N ALA A 29 -22.30 -21.73 -29.15
CA ALA A 29 -21.08 -21.68 -28.37
C ALA A 29 -21.54 -21.62 -26.92
N THR A 30 -21.40 -22.74 -26.21
CA THR A 30 -21.41 -22.77 -24.75
C THR A 30 -20.40 -21.72 -24.31
N GLY A 31 -20.92 -20.56 -23.89
CA GLY A 31 -20.12 -19.50 -23.32
C GLY A 31 -19.30 -20.11 -22.21
N SER A 32 -17.98 -20.11 -22.39
CA SER A 32 -17.07 -20.23 -21.26
C SER A 32 -17.57 -19.25 -20.20
N PRO A 33 -17.69 -19.63 -18.92
CA PRO A 33 -18.06 -18.67 -17.90
C PRO A 33 -17.04 -17.54 -18.01
N GLN A 34 -17.52 -16.38 -18.44
CA GLN A 34 -16.77 -15.16 -18.44
C GLN A 34 -16.40 -14.96 -16.99
N GLN A 35 -15.18 -15.37 -16.64
CA GLN A 35 -14.59 -15.13 -15.32
C GLN A 35 -14.79 -13.65 -15.10
N GLY A 36 -15.69 -13.34 -14.16
CA GLY A 36 -16.02 -11.98 -13.83
C GLY A 36 -14.70 -11.25 -13.62
N VAL A 37 -14.58 -10.08 -14.25
CA VAL A 37 -13.52 -9.13 -13.91
C VAL A 37 -13.54 -9.05 -12.39
N SER A 38 -12.52 -9.62 -11.74
CA SER A 38 -12.36 -9.52 -10.31
C SER A 38 -12.41 -8.04 -10.01
N GLY A 39 -13.51 -7.55 -9.42
CA GLY A 39 -13.60 -6.17 -8.98
C GLY A 39 -12.36 -5.88 -8.15
N LYS A 40 -11.76 -4.70 -8.34
CA LYS A 40 -10.60 -4.28 -7.55
C LYS A 40 -10.98 -4.42 -6.07
N ARG A 41 -10.20 -5.20 -5.32
CA ARG A 41 -10.47 -5.42 -3.89
C ARG A 41 -10.50 -4.07 -3.20
N ASP A 42 -11.46 -3.86 -2.31
CA ASP A 42 -11.58 -2.64 -1.50
C ASP A 42 -10.26 -2.39 -0.76
N GLY A 43 -9.90 -3.22 0.23
CA GLY A 43 -8.64 -3.08 0.95
C GLY A 43 -8.69 -2.07 2.11
N GLN A 44 -9.82 -1.40 2.34
CA GLN A 44 -10.06 -0.57 3.53
C GLN A 44 -9.92 -1.32 4.87
N HIS A 45 -9.93 -2.65 4.86
CA HIS A 45 -9.81 -3.48 6.07
C HIS A 45 -8.42 -4.11 6.23
N ASP A 46 -7.44 -3.70 5.42
CA ASP A 46 -6.15 -4.37 5.36
C ASP A 46 -5.33 -4.28 6.64
N PHE A 47 -5.53 -3.21 7.41
CA PHE A 47 -4.84 -3.00 8.68
C PHE A 47 -5.67 -3.38 9.91
N ASP A 48 -6.89 -3.91 9.74
CA ASP A 48 -7.77 -4.29 10.86
C ASP A 48 -7.09 -5.25 11.84
N PHE A 49 -6.11 -6.03 11.36
CA PHE A 49 -5.29 -6.89 12.21
C PHE A 49 -4.52 -6.10 13.27
N LEU A 50 -4.08 -4.86 13.04
CA LEU A 50 -3.31 -4.08 14.02
C LEU A 50 -4.16 -3.56 15.18
N VAL A 51 -5.47 -3.38 15.00
CA VAL A 51 -6.33 -2.79 16.03
C VAL A 51 -6.24 -3.55 17.35
N GLY A 52 -5.97 -2.82 18.43
CA GLY A 52 -5.74 -3.36 19.78
C GLY A 52 -4.37 -2.99 20.36
N THR A 53 -4.00 -3.67 21.44
CA THR A 53 -2.71 -3.51 22.12
C THR A 53 -1.79 -4.70 21.80
N TRP A 54 -0.53 -4.39 21.55
CA TRP A 54 0.49 -5.37 21.18
C TRP A 54 1.75 -5.18 22.00
N LYS A 55 2.36 -6.29 22.40
CA LYS A 55 3.78 -6.31 22.76
C LYS A 55 4.60 -6.20 21.48
N PHE A 56 5.66 -5.44 21.57
CA PHE A 56 6.46 -5.04 20.44
C PHE A 56 7.93 -5.29 20.73
N HIS A 57 8.55 -6.16 19.96
CA HIS A 57 10.00 -6.35 19.97
C HIS A 57 10.57 -5.76 18.68
N LEU A 58 11.42 -4.75 18.83
CA LEU A 58 12.01 -3.98 17.74
C LEU A 58 13.52 -4.21 17.69
N LYS A 59 14.03 -4.49 16.50
CA LYS A 59 15.45 -4.33 16.17
C LYS A 59 15.61 -3.17 15.19
N ARG A 60 16.43 -2.19 15.54
CA ARG A 60 16.77 -1.04 14.68
C ARG A 60 18.26 -0.95 14.46
N LEU A 61 18.72 -0.75 13.22
CA LEU A 61 20.14 -0.50 12.98
C LEU A 61 20.58 0.77 13.72
N ASN A 62 21.73 0.70 14.38
CA ASN A 62 22.32 1.80 15.12
C ASN A 62 22.66 2.99 14.19
N ARG A 63 23.22 2.67 13.02
CA ARG A 63 23.47 3.62 11.92
C ARG A 63 22.99 3.01 10.62
N ARG A 64 22.35 3.80 9.76
CA ARG A 64 21.85 3.35 8.45
C ARG A 64 22.78 3.82 7.34
N LEU A 65 22.83 3.07 6.24
CA LEU A 65 23.49 3.41 4.98
C LEU A 65 25.02 3.60 5.09
N VAL A 66 25.61 2.98 6.11
CA VAL A 66 27.07 2.99 6.37
C VAL A 66 27.65 1.57 6.42
N GLY A 67 26.88 0.56 6.01
CA GLY A 67 27.28 -0.86 6.09
C GLY A 67 27.28 -1.39 7.53
N SER A 68 26.47 -0.81 8.41
CA SER A 68 26.36 -1.24 9.80
C SER A 68 25.67 -2.60 9.91
N THR A 69 26.18 -3.46 10.78
CA THR A 69 25.52 -4.69 11.21
C THR A 69 25.12 -4.65 12.69
N GLU A 70 25.32 -3.50 13.35
CA GLU A 70 24.99 -3.29 14.75
C GLU A 70 23.51 -2.95 14.91
N TRP A 71 22.79 -3.81 15.63
CA TRP A 71 21.39 -3.63 15.97
C TRP A 71 21.25 -3.14 17.42
N VAL A 72 20.30 -2.24 17.62
CA VAL A 72 19.78 -1.87 18.94
C VAL A 72 18.40 -2.49 19.07
N GLU A 73 18.19 -3.21 20.17
CA GLU A 73 16.92 -3.85 20.47
C GLU A 73 16.11 -3.01 21.46
N PHE A 74 14.79 -2.99 21.26
CA PHE A 74 13.83 -2.27 22.07
C PHE A 74 12.63 -3.18 22.34
N ASP A 75 12.07 -3.08 23.53
CA ASP A 75 10.83 -3.74 23.90
C ASP A 75 9.82 -2.70 24.40
N GLY A 76 8.54 -2.98 24.16
CA GLY A 76 7.47 -2.13 24.66
C GLY A 76 6.14 -2.50 24.04
N THR A 77 5.32 -1.48 23.77
CA THR A 77 3.97 -1.69 23.27
C THR A 77 3.60 -0.78 22.10
N THR A 78 2.67 -1.25 21.29
CA THR A 78 1.87 -0.41 20.42
C THR A 78 0.40 -0.51 20.78
N VAL A 79 -0.32 0.59 20.57
CA VAL A 79 -1.78 0.65 20.70
C VAL A 79 -2.34 1.22 19.41
N CYS A 80 -3.11 0.42 18.68
CA CYS A 80 -3.75 0.84 17.44
C CYS A 80 -5.28 0.91 17.60
N ARG A 81 -5.89 1.96 17.06
CA ARG A 81 -7.33 2.16 17.06
C ARG A 81 -7.80 2.82 15.77
N LYS A 82 -9.05 2.51 15.40
CA LYS A 82 -9.73 3.16 14.29
C LYS A 82 -10.11 4.60 14.63
N VAL A 83 -10.14 5.45 13.61
CA VAL A 83 -10.62 6.84 13.64
C VAL A 83 -11.45 7.15 12.40
N LEU A 84 -12.11 8.31 12.38
CA LEU A 84 -12.92 8.76 11.24
C LEU A 84 -13.96 7.71 10.80
N ASP A 85 -14.71 7.17 11.77
CA ASP A 85 -15.70 6.10 11.58
C ASP A 85 -15.13 4.82 10.95
N GLY A 86 -13.86 4.52 11.19
CA GLY A 86 -13.20 3.33 10.66
C GLY A 86 -12.52 3.51 9.31
N ARG A 87 -12.50 4.72 8.74
CA ARG A 87 -11.83 5.02 7.46
C ARG A 87 -10.32 5.26 7.58
N ALA A 88 -9.81 5.31 8.81
CA ALA A 88 -8.41 5.55 9.12
C ALA A 88 -8.04 4.90 10.47
N GLU A 89 -6.74 4.79 10.72
CA GLU A 89 -6.21 4.24 11.97
C GLU A 89 -5.10 5.12 12.54
N VAL A 90 -4.99 5.12 13.87
CA VAL A 90 -3.89 5.72 14.60
C VAL A 90 -3.26 4.64 15.46
N GLU A 91 -1.96 4.45 15.32
CA GLU A 91 -1.14 3.58 16.16
C GLU A 91 -0.13 4.41 16.93
N GLU A 92 -0.12 4.29 18.25
CA GLU A 92 0.87 4.90 19.13
C GLU A 92 1.89 3.84 19.53
N MET A 93 3.18 4.12 19.37
CA MET A 93 4.29 3.24 19.71
C MET A 93 5.09 3.81 20.87
N ASN A 94 5.45 2.94 21.81
CA ASN A 94 6.31 3.27 22.92
C ASN A 94 7.21 2.09 23.28
N VAL A 95 8.50 2.19 22.96
CA VAL A 95 9.48 1.12 23.17
C VAL A 95 10.76 1.66 23.79
N GLU A 96 11.41 0.86 24.63
CA GLU A 96 12.60 1.22 25.38
C GLU A 96 13.71 0.20 25.15
N SER A 97 14.95 0.67 25.06
CA SER A 97 16.15 -0.16 25.05
C SER A 97 16.83 -0.01 26.40
N ALA A 98 16.78 -1.06 27.22
CA ALA A 98 17.41 -1.06 28.54
C ALA A 98 18.93 -0.86 28.43
N ASP A 99 19.58 -1.58 27.51
CA ASP A 99 21.03 -1.55 27.33
C ASP A 99 21.57 -0.20 26.83
N LYS A 100 20.79 0.50 26.01
CA LYS A 100 21.16 1.83 25.50
C LYS A 100 20.60 2.97 26.33
N HIS A 101 19.73 2.68 27.30
CA HIS A 101 18.98 3.68 28.07
C HIS A 101 18.27 4.71 27.16
N THR A 102 17.69 4.23 26.06
CA THR A 102 16.99 5.07 25.07
C THR A 102 15.55 4.63 24.89
N ARG A 103 14.68 5.57 24.56
CA ARG A 103 13.26 5.33 24.29
C ARG A 103 12.88 5.86 22.91
N ILE A 104 11.97 5.16 22.24
CA ILE A 104 11.32 5.64 21.03
C ILE A 104 9.83 5.76 21.33
N GLN A 105 9.32 6.98 21.15
CA GLN A 105 7.89 7.25 21.10
C GLN A 105 7.54 7.80 19.73
N GLY A 106 6.41 7.39 19.19
CA GLY A 106 5.91 7.95 17.95
C GLY A 106 4.53 7.43 17.61
N MET A 107 4.02 7.86 16.48
CA MET A 107 2.67 7.57 16.05
C MET A 107 2.63 7.34 14.55
N ALA A 108 1.91 6.31 14.11
CA ALA A 108 1.57 6.09 12.71
C ALA A 108 0.10 6.47 12.47
N LEU A 109 -0.15 7.41 11.57
CA LEU A 109 -1.48 7.72 11.03
C LEU A 109 -1.64 7.03 9.68
N ARG A 110 -2.63 6.14 9.56
CA ARG A 110 -2.95 5.41 8.34
C ARG A 110 -4.25 5.92 7.75
N LEU A 111 -4.22 6.36 6.49
CA LEU A 111 -5.37 6.88 5.75
C LEU A 111 -5.62 6.03 4.50
N TYR A 112 -6.84 5.54 4.33
CA TYR A 112 -7.22 4.79 3.15
C TYR A 112 -7.84 5.71 2.07
N ASN A 113 -7.37 5.58 0.84
CA ASN A 113 -7.92 6.26 -0.34
C ASN A 113 -8.76 5.26 -1.15
N PRO A 114 -10.10 5.40 -1.18
CA PRO A 114 -10.98 4.47 -1.89
C PRO A 114 -10.92 4.59 -3.42
N GLU A 115 -10.45 5.70 -3.98
CA GLU A 115 -10.29 5.87 -5.42
C GLU A 115 -9.02 5.15 -5.92
N ALA A 116 -7.92 5.33 -5.19
CA ALA A 116 -6.65 4.67 -5.49
C ALA A 116 -6.63 3.20 -5.02
N HIS A 117 -7.48 2.83 -4.07
CA HIS A 117 -7.41 1.59 -3.28
C HIS A 117 -6.07 1.39 -2.57
N GLN A 118 -5.53 2.48 -2.05
CA GLN A 118 -4.21 2.50 -1.42
C GLN A 118 -4.27 3.17 -0.06
N TRP A 119 -3.34 2.79 0.78
CA TRP A 119 -3.12 3.36 2.09
C TRP A 119 -1.93 4.31 2.06
N SER A 120 -2.04 5.42 2.79
CA SER A 120 -0.96 6.33 3.13
C SER A 120 -0.65 6.21 4.61
N ILE A 121 0.63 6.08 4.98
CA ILE A 121 1.09 5.98 6.36
C ILE A 121 2.02 7.15 6.66
N TYR A 122 1.62 8.00 7.60
CA TYR A 122 2.41 9.12 8.10
C TYR A 122 3.02 8.75 9.45
N TRP A 123 4.33 8.92 9.59
CA TRP A 123 5.01 8.78 10.87
C TRP A 123 5.13 10.13 11.57
N VAL A 124 4.91 10.13 12.88
CA VAL A 124 5.21 11.24 13.78
C VAL A 124 6.27 10.80 14.77
N ASN A 125 7.38 11.51 14.81
CA ASN A 125 8.43 11.26 15.77
C ASN A 125 8.12 11.99 17.09
N GLY A 126 7.95 11.25 18.19
CA GLY A 126 7.63 11.82 19.49
C GLY A 126 8.77 12.64 20.10
N ALA A 127 10.01 12.46 19.64
CA ALA A 127 11.17 13.19 20.17
C ALA A 127 11.22 14.65 19.70
N ASP A 128 10.71 14.94 18.50
CA ASP A 128 10.73 16.28 17.89
C ASP A 128 9.32 16.84 17.59
N GLY A 129 8.28 16.01 17.68
CA GLY A 129 6.89 16.38 17.39
C GLY A 129 6.61 16.59 15.90
N VAL A 130 7.50 16.14 15.02
CA VAL A 130 7.40 16.35 13.56
C VAL A 130 6.70 15.16 12.91
N MET A 131 5.69 15.47 12.09
CA MET A 131 5.10 14.53 11.15
C MET A 131 5.92 14.53 9.85
N GLU A 132 6.31 13.35 9.38
CA GLU A 132 6.99 13.19 8.09
C GLU A 132 6.09 13.71 6.95
N GLN A 133 6.68 14.52 6.06
CA GLN A 133 5.92 15.18 4.99
C GLN A 133 5.43 14.21 3.92
N ASN A 134 6.23 13.18 3.60
CA ASN A 134 5.94 12.21 2.56
C ASN A 134 5.45 10.91 3.19
N PRO A 135 4.17 10.53 3.01
CA PRO A 135 3.69 9.28 3.55
C PRO A 135 4.30 8.10 2.79
N MET A 136 4.34 6.95 3.47
CA MET A 136 4.50 5.66 2.81
C MET A 136 3.19 5.30 2.12
N VAL A 137 3.22 5.09 0.81
CA VAL A 137 2.02 4.76 0.02
C VAL A 137 2.10 3.33 -0.51
N GLY A 138 1.02 2.58 -0.38
CA GLY A 138 1.01 1.16 -0.75
C GLY A 138 -0.33 0.47 -0.57
N GLU A 139 -0.32 -0.83 -0.78
CA GLU A 139 -1.49 -1.70 -0.67
C GLU A 139 -1.08 -3.11 -0.25
N PHE A 140 -2.06 -3.93 0.16
CA PHE A 140 -1.85 -5.34 0.41
C PHE A 140 -2.24 -6.20 -0.79
N ASN A 141 -1.38 -7.17 -1.09
CA ASN A 141 -1.63 -8.23 -2.04
C ASN A 141 -1.33 -9.58 -1.36
N ASN A 142 -2.34 -10.46 -1.30
CA ASN A 142 -2.24 -11.81 -0.74
C ASN A 142 -1.59 -11.87 0.67
N GLY A 143 -1.99 -10.97 1.57
CA GLY A 143 -1.49 -10.93 2.95
C GLY A 143 -0.10 -10.33 3.12
N ARG A 144 0.47 -9.75 2.06
CA ARG A 144 1.71 -8.98 2.10
C ARG A 144 1.43 -7.53 1.74
N GLY A 145 1.79 -6.61 2.63
CA GLY A 145 1.69 -5.18 2.41
C GLY A 145 3.03 -4.62 1.96
N GLU A 146 3.04 -3.83 0.89
CA GLU A 146 4.25 -3.13 0.44
C GLU A 146 3.97 -1.65 0.24
N PHE A 147 4.80 -0.81 0.85
CA PHE A 147 4.63 0.63 0.82
C PHE A 147 5.94 1.32 0.55
N TYR A 148 5.88 2.44 -0.15
CA TYR A 148 7.06 3.14 -0.64
C TYR A 148 6.92 4.64 -0.48
N ASN A 149 8.04 5.30 -0.23
CA ASN A 149 8.17 6.75 -0.43
C ASN A 149 9.58 7.07 -0.94
N GLN A 150 9.76 8.35 -1.29
CA GLN A 150 11.07 8.96 -1.40
C GLN A 150 11.20 9.99 -0.28
N GLN A 151 12.36 10.01 0.37
CA GLN A 151 12.62 10.94 1.46
C GLN A 151 14.09 11.35 1.52
N VAL A 152 14.37 12.37 2.33
CA VAL A 152 15.73 12.82 2.60
C VAL A 152 16.17 12.25 3.94
N TYR A 153 17.25 11.49 3.94
CA TYR A 153 17.91 10.99 5.14
C TYR A 153 19.33 11.55 5.20
N GLU A 154 19.67 12.27 6.26
CA GLU A 154 20.99 12.90 6.46
C GLU A 154 21.47 13.70 5.22
N GLY A 155 20.56 14.46 4.60
CA GLY A 155 20.85 15.28 3.42
C GLY A 155 20.91 14.53 2.09
N ARG A 156 20.69 13.21 2.07
CA ARG A 156 20.67 12.38 0.87
C ARG A 156 19.26 11.94 0.52
N ALA A 157 18.88 12.06 -0.76
CA ALA A 157 17.64 11.45 -1.26
C ALA A 157 17.75 9.92 -1.25
N ILE A 158 16.76 9.26 -0.69
CA ILE A 158 16.66 7.81 -0.57
C ILE A 158 15.27 7.33 -0.96
N TYR A 159 15.16 6.05 -1.29
CA TYR A 159 13.88 5.34 -1.28
C TYR A 159 13.71 4.63 0.05
N ALA A 160 12.51 4.69 0.63
CA ALA A 160 12.13 3.84 1.74
C ALA A 160 11.10 2.81 1.29
N ARG A 161 11.11 1.65 1.96
CA ARG A 161 10.13 0.59 1.77
C ARG A 161 9.68 0.05 3.11
N PHE A 162 8.38 -0.11 3.27
CA PHE A 162 7.78 -0.90 4.33
C PHE A 162 7.26 -2.22 3.78
N ILE A 163 7.48 -3.29 4.52
CA ILE A 163 6.93 -4.62 4.23
C ILE A 163 6.16 -5.08 5.46
N TRP A 164 4.90 -5.46 5.26
CA TRP A 164 4.09 -6.19 6.23
C TRP A 164 3.90 -7.62 5.77
N SER A 165 4.07 -8.58 6.67
CA SER A 165 3.79 -10.00 6.40
C SER A 165 3.29 -10.72 7.65
N GLY A 166 2.78 -11.95 7.49
CA GLY A 166 2.21 -12.70 8.61
C GLY A 166 0.97 -12.04 9.25
N VAL A 167 0.29 -11.14 8.52
CA VAL A 167 -0.78 -10.28 9.07
C VAL A 167 -2.05 -11.02 9.51
N ASN A 168 -2.21 -12.26 9.06
CA ASN A 168 -3.31 -13.15 9.47
C ASN A 168 -2.94 -14.02 10.69
N THR A 169 -1.85 -13.72 11.39
CA THR A 169 -1.37 -14.47 12.56
C THR A 169 -1.43 -13.60 13.81
N ASN A 170 -1.17 -14.22 14.97
CA ASN A 170 -1.00 -13.49 16.23
C ASN A 170 0.40 -12.83 16.36
N SER A 171 1.20 -12.88 15.31
CA SER A 171 2.56 -12.34 15.25
C SER A 171 2.85 -11.72 13.88
N PRO A 172 2.19 -10.59 13.53
CA PRO A 172 2.51 -9.88 12.31
C PRO A 172 3.95 -9.37 12.36
N HIS A 173 4.58 -9.38 11.20
CA HIS A 173 5.96 -8.97 11.02
C HIS A 173 6.02 -7.71 10.16
N PHE A 174 6.89 -6.78 10.54
CA PHE A 174 7.12 -5.56 9.79
C PHE A 174 8.59 -5.26 9.62
N GLU A 175 8.96 -4.83 8.42
CA GLU A 175 10.29 -4.35 8.09
C GLU A 175 10.24 -2.97 7.45
N GLN A 176 11.20 -2.12 7.79
CA GLN A 176 11.56 -0.96 7.00
C GLN A 176 12.98 -1.12 6.43
N ALA A 177 13.13 -0.74 5.17
CA ALA A 177 14.39 -0.74 4.46
C ALA A 177 14.62 0.57 3.68
N PHE A 178 15.89 0.96 3.56
CA PHE A 178 16.31 2.11 2.77
C PHE A 178 17.12 1.66 1.56
N SER A 179 17.02 2.42 0.47
CA SER A 179 17.79 2.22 -0.75
C SER A 179 18.37 3.54 -1.25
N THR A 180 19.58 3.46 -1.78
CA THR A 180 20.32 4.60 -2.34
C THR A 180 20.62 4.47 -3.82
N ASP A 181 20.16 3.40 -4.46
CA ASP A 181 20.43 3.05 -5.86
C ASP A 181 19.15 2.89 -6.70
N GLY A 182 18.06 3.51 -6.25
CA GLY A 182 16.76 3.46 -6.92
C GLY A 182 15.98 2.18 -6.64
N GLY A 183 16.20 1.54 -5.49
CA GLY A 183 15.48 0.33 -5.09
C GLY A 183 16.06 -0.97 -5.66
N LYS A 184 17.28 -0.95 -6.21
CA LYS A 184 17.95 -2.17 -6.70
C LYS A 184 18.47 -3.01 -5.55
N THR A 185 19.02 -2.35 -4.53
CA THR A 185 19.43 -2.95 -3.26
C THR A 185 18.75 -2.25 -2.09
N TRP A 186 18.55 -2.98 -1.00
CA TRP A 186 17.82 -2.54 0.18
C TRP A 186 18.58 -2.90 1.45
N GLU A 187 18.79 -1.92 2.33
CA GLU A 187 19.29 -2.11 3.69
C GLU A 187 18.10 -2.12 4.66
N THR A 188 17.67 -3.30 5.08
CA THR A 188 16.69 -3.43 6.18
C THR A 188 17.32 -2.86 7.44
N ASN A 189 16.67 -1.85 8.01
CA ASN A 189 17.21 -1.06 9.12
C ASN A 189 16.27 -0.99 10.33
N TRP A 190 15.13 -1.68 10.24
CA TRP A 190 14.11 -1.74 11.27
C TRP A 190 13.29 -3.01 11.05
N ILE A 191 13.13 -3.82 12.09
CA ILE A 191 12.41 -5.09 12.08
C ILE A 191 11.59 -5.15 13.35
N THR A 192 10.31 -5.52 13.25
CA THR A 192 9.44 -5.65 14.42
C THR A 192 8.68 -6.96 14.37
N ASP A 193 8.70 -7.66 15.49
CA ASP A 193 7.84 -8.80 15.77
C ASP A 193 6.86 -8.40 16.86
N GLN A 194 5.57 -8.62 16.59
CA GLN A 194 4.51 -8.20 17.49
C GLN A 194 3.84 -9.43 18.11
N THR A 195 3.29 -9.28 19.31
CA THR A 195 2.41 -10.31 19.90
C THR A 195 1.22 -9.65 20.55
N ARG A 196 0.01 -10.07 20.17
CA ARG A 196 -1.22 -9.45 20.65
C ARG A 196 -1.34 -9.65 22.17
N GLU A 197 -1.62 -8.56 22.90
CA GLU A 197 -1.97 -8.70 24.30
C GLU A 197 -3.35 -9.33 24.43
N LYS A 198 -3.48 -10.32 25.32
CA LYS A 198 -4.78 -10.92 25.61
C LYS A 198 -5.61 -9.88 26.38
N PRO A 199 -6.91 -9.71 26.05
CA PRO A 199 -7.83 -8.88 26.82
C PRO A 199 -7.88 -9.27 28.30
#